data_AF-A0A924MEX1-F1
#
_entry.id   AF-A0A924MEX1-F1
#
_cell.length_a   1.000
_cell.length_b   1.000
_cell.length_c   1.000
_cell.angle_alpha   90.00
_cell.angle_beta   90.00
_cell.angle_gamma   90.00
#
_symmetry.space_group_name_H-M   'P 1'
#
loop_
_entity.id
_entity.type
_entity.pdbx_description
1 polymer ?
#
loop_
_entity_poly.entity_id
_entity_poly.type
_entity_poly.pdbx_seq_one_letter_code
_entity_poly.pdbx_strand_id
1 'polypeptide(L)'
;VNKIDAPNWHLLTGKKVEIYKLARQSYFAEEDLGFTKDSTQFLHTEHILLVDRNKKIRGIYNGTLELEAQQLVKDIKTLERE
;
A
#
# COMPACT_ATOMS: atom_id res chain seq x y z
N VAL A 1 -11.97 -13.88 14.07
CA VAL A 1 -11.79 -13.49 12.65
C VAL A 1 -10.46 -14.07 12.17
N ASN A 2 -10.53 -14.98 11.20
CA ASN A 2 -9.49 -15.66 10.41
C ASN A 2 -8.25 -16.35 11.05
N LYS A 3 -7.96 -16.22 12.35
CA LYS A 3 -6.85 -16.92 13.04
C LYS A 3 -5.48 -16.78 12.34
N ILE A 4 -5.18 -15.61 11.80
CA ILE A 4 -3.88 -15.32 11.19
C ILE A 4 -2.95 -14.82 12.31
N ASP A 5 -1.85 -15.54 12.55
CA ASP A 5 -0.78 -15.07 13.44
C ASP A 5 0.22 -14.24 12.63
N ALA A 6 0.22 -12.93 12.87
CA ALA A 6 1.03 -11.98 12.13
C ALA A 6 1.48 -10.85 13.07
N PRO A 7 2.54 -11.07 13.87
CA PRO A 7 2.96 -10.12 14.92
C PRO A 7 3.39 -8.76 14.38
N ASN A 8 3.77 -8.69 13.10
CA ASN A 8 4.23 -7.49 12.43
C ASN A 8 3.18 -6.88 11.49
N TRP A 9 2.02 -7.51 11.31
CA TRP A 9 1.02 -7.10 10.32
C TRP A 9 -0.34 -6.84 10.93
N HIS A 10 -0.84 -5.62 10.69
CA HIS A 10 -2.23 -5.29 10.95
C HIS A 10 -3.03 -5.48 9.67
N LEU A 11 -3.76 -6.59 9.58
CA LEU A 11 -4.64 -6.88 8.44
C LEU A 11 -6.00 -6.21 8.67
N LEU A 12 -6.36 -5.30 7.77
CA LEU A 12 -7.60 -4.53 7.84
C LEU A 12 -8.59 -5.01 6.79
N THR A 13 -9.88 -4.98 7.14
CA THR A 13 -11.00 -5.24 6.23
C THR A 13 -12.20 -4.39 6.67
N GLY A 14 -13.28 -4.43 5.91
CA GLY A 14 -14.44 -3.57 6.14
C GLY A 14 -15.44 -3.62 4.99
N LYS A 15 -16.27 -2.58 4.88
CA LYS A 15 -17.25 -2.48 3.79
C LYS A 15 -16.51 -2.28 2.46
N LYS A 16 -16.94 -3.01 1.42
CA LYS A 16 -16.36 -2.93 0.07
C LYS A 16 -16.21 -1.47 -0.42
N VAL A 17 -17.24 -0.65 -0.22
CA VAL A 17 -17.23 0.78 -0.62
C VAL A 17 -16.12 1.57 0.09
N GLU A 18 -15.88 1.33 1.38
CA GLU A 18 -14.86 2.03 2.15
C GLU A 18 -13.45 1.59 1.72
N ILE A 19 -13.25 0.28 1.52
CA ILE A 19 -11.98 -0.28 1.01
C ILE A 19 -11.65 0.31 -0.36
N TYR A 20 -12.59 0.28 -1.31
CA TYR A 20 -12.37 0.81 -2.67
C TYR A 20 -12.13 2.32 -2.66
N LYS A 21 -12.81 3.07 -1.78
CA LYS A 21 -12.57 4.52 -1.61
C LYS A 21 -11.15 4.78 -1.13
N LEU A 22 -10.68 4.10 -0.08
CA LEU A 22 -9.32 4.26 0.45
C LEU A 22 -8.26 3.90 -0.59
N ALA A 23 -8.42 2.74 -1.23
CA ALA A 23 -7.47 2.24 -2.22
C ALA A 23 -7.29 3.23 -3.40
N ARG A 24 -8.38 3.78 -3.95
CA ARG A 24 -8.30 4.74 -5.08
C ARG A 24 -7.90 6.15 -4.67
N GLN A 25 -8.48 6.67 -3.59
CA GLN A 25 -8.38 8.10 -3.26
C GLN A 25 -7.25 8.44 -2.31
N SER A 26 -6.78 7.47 -1.52
CA SER A 26 -5.77 7.70 -0.47
C SER A 26 -4.45 7.00 -0.76
N TYR A 27 -4.50 5.81 -1.37
CA TYR A 27 -3.32 4.98 -1.63
C TYR A 27 -3.01 4.78 -3.12
N PHE A 28 -3.83 5.33 -4.02
CA PHE A 28 -3.64 5.29 -5.47
C PHE A 28 -3.35 3.89 -6.03
N ALA A 29 -4.00 2.87 -5.47
CA ALA A 29 -3.78 1.45 -5.78
C ALA A 29 -4.48 0.99 -7.09
N GLU A 30 -4.58 1.87 -8.08
CA GLU A 30 -5.20 1.58 -9.39
C GLU A 30 -4.09 1.56 -10.44
N GLU A 31 -3.98 0.46 -11.20
CA GLU A 31 -2.93 0.29 -12.21
C GLU A 31 -3.09 1.25 -13.40
N ASP A 32 -4.34 1.59 -13.78
CA ASP A 32 -4.63 2.42 -14.94
C ASP A 32 -5.00 3.86 -14.57
N LEU A 33 -4.47 4.81 -15.35
CA LEU A 33 -4.87 6.22 -15.27
C LEU A 33 -6.28 6.40 -15.83
N GLY A 34 -7.25 6.58 -14.93
CA GLY A 34 -8.60 7.00 -15.26
C GLY A 34 -9.66 6.06 -14.73
N PHE A 35 -10.84 6.61 -14.43
CA PHE A 35 -12.01 5.82 -14.06
C PHE A 35 -12.50 5.04 -15.28
N THR A 36 -11.93 3.86 -15.54
CA THR A 36 -12.54 2.93 -16.47
C THR A 36 -13.87 2.50 -15.85
N LYS A 37 -14.96 2.68 -16.59
CA LYS A 37 -16.35 2.43 -16.15
C LYS A 37 -16.62 0.96 -15.78
N ASP A 38 -15.63 0.09 -15.92
CA ASP A 38 -15.73 -1.37 -15.84
C ASP A 38 -15.24 -1.95 -14.50
N SER A 39 -15.42 -1.20 -13.41
CA SER A 39 -14.90 -1.46 -12.05
C SER A 39 -15.42 -2.72 -11.31
N THR A 40 -15.79 -3.77 -12.05
CA THR A 40 -16.05 -5.12 -11.52
C THR A 40 -14.77 -5.91 -11.23
N GLN A 41 -13.63 -5.50 -11.80
CA GLN A 41 -12.34 -6.14 -11.55
C GLN A 41 -11.83 -5.93 -10.11
N PHE A 42 -11.08 -6.92 -9.62
CA PHE A 42 -10.50 -6.92 -8.29
C PHE A 42 -9.37 -5.88 -8.20
N LEU A 43 -9.53 -4.91 -7.30
CA LEU A 43 -8.55 -3.85 -7.09
C LEU A 43 -7.37 -4.40 -6.28
N HIS A 44 -6.19 -4.35 -6.87
CA HIS A 44 -4.94 -4.77 -6.25
C HIS A 44 -3.78 -3.98 -6.83
N THR A 45 -2.67 -3.93 -6.10
CA THR A 45 -1.40 -3.39 -6.57
C THR A 45 -0.25 -4.13 -5.92
N GLU A 46 0.85 -4.18 -6.63
CA GLU A 46 2.18 -4.61 -6.21
C GLU A 46 2.92 -3.56 -5.37
N HIS A 47 2.43 -2.32 -5.30
CA HIS A 47 3.12 -1.22 -4.63
C HIS A 47 3.02 -1.28 -3.09
N ILE A 48 4.14 -1.02 -2.43
CA ILE A 48 4.29 -0.79 -0.98
C ILE A 48 4.56 0.70 -0.76
N LEU A 49 3.80 1.32 0.14
CA LEU A 49 3.99 2.73 0.50
C LEU A 49 4.71 2.85 1.85
N LEU A 50 5.81 3.60 1.86
CA LEU A 50 6.47 4.02 3.09
C LEU A 50 5.82 5.31 3.59
N VAL A 51 5.28 5.30 4.80
CA VAL A 51 4.59 6.44 5.41
C VAL A 51 5.26 6.79 6.73
N ASP A 52 5.55 8.08 6.96
CA ASP A 52 6.20 8.54 8.19
C ASP A 52 5.20 8.80 9.35
N ARG A 53 5.75 9.13 10.52
CA ARG A 53 4.96 9.43 11.74
C ARG A 53 4.02 10.64 11.59
N ASN A 54 4.29 11.52 10.64
CA ASN A 54 3.47 12.68 10.29
C ASN A 54 2.45 12.36 9.19
N LYS A 55 2.27 11.07 8.86
CA LYS A 55 1.32 10.56 7.84
C LYS A 55 1.64 11.02 6.43
N LYS A 56 2.91 11.32 6.15
CA LYS A 56 3.36 11.67 4.79
C LYS A 56 3.90 10.45 4.08
N ILE A 57 3.51 10.28 2.82
CA ILE A 57 4.10 9.27 1.93
C ILE A 57 5.55 9.71 1.63
N ARG A 58 6.51 8.83 1.90
CA ARG A 58 7.94 9.06 1.72
C ARG A 58 8.51 8.31 0.52
N GLY A 59 7.86 7.22 0.11
CA GLY A 59 8.24 6.44 -1.05
C GLY A 59 7.15 5.46 -1.44
N ILE A 60 7.18 5.05 -2.70
CA ILE A 60 6.32 4.01 -3.30
C ILE A 60 7.28 3.03 -3.97
N TYR A 61 7.16 1.74 -3.67
CA TYR A 61 8.08 0.71 -4.10
C TYR A 61 7.30 -0.46 -4.67
N ASN A 62 7.74 -1.03 -5.79
CA ASN A 62 7.21 -2.26 -6.31
C ASN A 62 7.68 -3.45 -5.44
N GLY A 63 6.77 -4.03 -4.67
CA GLY A 63 7.04 -5.14 -3.76
C GLY A 63 7.39 -6.46 -4.45
N THR A 64 7.25 -6.54 -5.77
CA THR A 64 7.66 -7.72 -6.58
C THR A 64 9.08 -7.61 -7.12
N LEU A 65 9.74 -6.45 -6.97
CA LEU A 65 11.11 -6.21 -7.44
C LEU A 65 12.08 -6.18 -6.25
N GLU A 66 13.04 -7.11 -6.25
CA GLU A 66 14.02 -7.24 -5.16
C GLU A 66 14.83 -5.94 -4.95
N LEU A 67 15.24 -5.29 -6.03
CA LEU A 67 15.99 -4.03 -5.96
C LEU A 67 15.21 -2.92 -5.26
N GLU A 68 13.90 -2.85 -5.50
CA GLU A 68 13.04 -1.87 -4.85
C GLU A 68 12.78 -2.21 -3.38
N ALA A 69 12.63 -3.50 -3.05
CA ALA A 69 12.56 -3.94 -1.65
C ALA A 69 13.86 -3.59 -0.88
N GLN A 70 15.02 -3.77 -1.49
CA GLN A 70 16.30 -3.36 -0.90
C GLN A 70 16.38 -1.84 -0.73
N GLN A 71 15.85 -1.06 -1.67
CA GLN A 71 15.79 0.39 -1.56
C GLN A 71 14.85 0.84 -0.43
N LEU A 72 13.65 0.23 -0.32
CA LEU A 72 12.72 0.46 0.78
C LEU A 72 13.39 0.29 2.15
N VAL A 73 14.17 -0.79 2.33
CA VAL A 73 14.89 -1.05 3.59
C VAL A 73 15.93 0.05 3.89
N LYS A 74 16.62 0.58 2.87
CA LYS A 74 17.57 1.70 3.04
C LYS A 74 16.86 2.99 3.41
N ASP A 75 15.71 3.25 2.78
CA ASP A 75 14.94 4.47 3.01
C ASP A 75 14.28 4.45 4.39
N ILE A 76 13.80 3.29 4.88
CA ILE A 76 13.36 3.11 6.26
C ILE A 76 14.48 3.50 7.24
N LYS A 77 15.70 3.00 7.04
CA LYS A 77 16.84 3.31 7.93
C LYS A 77 17.25 4.77 7.89
N THR A 78 17.03 5.45 6.76
CA THR A 78 17.24 6.89 6.63
C THR A 78 16.18 7.64 7.41
N LEU A 79 14.91 7.26 7.23
CA LEU A 79 13.76 7.86 7.88
C LEU A 79 13.79 7.71 9.41
N GLU A 80 14.32 6.61 9.94
CA GLU A 80 14.50 6.40 11.37
C GLU A 80 15.51 7.38 12.02
N ARG A 81 16.34 8.06 11.22
CA ARG A 81 17.34 9.02 11.68
C ARG A 81 16.90 10.48 11.56
N GLU A 82 15.73 10.73 10.98
CA GLU A 82 15.09 12.05 10.89
C GLU A 82 14.35 12.40 12.19
#